data_AF-C6H210-F1
#
_entry.id   AF-C6H210-F1
#
_cell.length_a   1.000
_cell.length_b   1.000
_cell.length_c   1.000
_cell.angle_alpha   90.00
_cell.angle_beta   90.00
_cell.angle_gamma   90.00
#
_symmetry.space_group_name_H-M   'P 1'
#
loop_
_entity.id
_entity.type
_entity.pdbx_description
1 polymer ?
#
loop_
_entity_poly.entity_id
_entity_poly.type
_entity_poly.pdbx_seq_one_letter_code
_entity_poly.pdbx_strand_id
1 'polypeptide(L)'
;MYGVYLEQLGICKGAYLNMELAPIFKKAYGLLAFVGFLYILGVFSLTYPSVQRMVLYVNQFNPTYFQDVNDAEYFGFLKSQIQPFNIRTPDNETLYAWHIVPPRLFKDNEAAFLANASSGPAEDVTKTIAFNLLAQDPNARVVLNLHGNAAHLGSGYRPQMYAASCSIYPKTPCARYSI
;
A
#
# COMPACT_ATOMS: atom_id res chain seq x y z
N MET A 1 69.03 32.67 24.64
CA MET A 1 67.57 32.80 24.78
C MET A 1 66.78 32.44 23.52
N TYR A 2 67.36 32.54 22.30
CA TYR A 2 66.67 32.17 21.04
C TYR A 2 66.57 30.65 20.75
N GLY A 3 67.46 29.82 21.29
CA GLY A 3 67.45 28.37 21.03
C GLY A 3 66.24 27.62 21.61
N VAL A 4 65.74 28.07 22.77
CA VAL A 4 64.62 27.40 23.48
C VAL A 4 63.29 27.60 22.75
N TYR A 5 63.08 28.74 22.09
CA TYR A 5 61.86 29.03 21.34
C TYR A 5 61.74 28.24 20.04
N LEU A 6 62.86 27.96 19.37
CA LEU A 6 62.87 27.15 18.13
C LEU A 6 62.59 25.67 18.43
N GLU A 7 63.07 25.18 19.57
CA GLU A 7 62.79 23.83 20.05
C GLU A 7 61.31 23.66 20.40
N GLN A 8 60.73 24.63 21.11
CA GLN A 8 59.30 24.64 21.45
C GLN A 8 58.39 24.71 20.21
N LEU A 9 58.76 25.50 19.19
CA LEU A 9 58.05 25.58 17.91
C LEU A 9 58.17 24.30 17.07
N GLY A 10 59.32 23.62 17.11
CA GLY A 10 59.54 22.32 16.47
C GLY A 10 58.73 21.20 17.14
N ILE A 11 58.68 21.20 18.47
CA ILE A 11 57.88 20.26 19.28
C ILE A 11 56.39 20.46 19.03
N CYS A 12 55.91 21.72 19.01
CA CYS A 12 54.52 22.01 18.69
C CYS A 12 54.17 21.63 17.24
N LYS A 13 55.01 21.95 16.24
CA LYS A 13 54.76 21.53 14.84
C LYS A 13 54.69 20.01 14.68
N GLY A 14 55.51 19.25 15.42
CA GLY A 14 55.46 17.79 15.42
C GLY A 14 54.18 17.22 16.04
N ALA A 15 53.64 17.86 17.09
CA ALA A 15 52.43 17.42 17.78
C ALA A 15 51.14 17.67 16.98
N TYR A 16 51.09 18.75 16.17
CA TYR A 16 49.94 19.02 15.29
C TYR A 16 49.96 18.21 13.97
N LEU A 17 51.11 17.62 13.60
CA LEU A 17 51.22 16.88 12.34
C LEU A 17 50.56 15.49 12.39
N ASN A 18 50.31 14.96 13.59
CA ASN A 18 49.70 13.64 13.80
C ASN A 18 48.64 13.70 14.92
N MET A 19 47.54 14.42 14.69
CA MET A 19 46.36 14.23 15.53
C MET A 19 45.77 12.84 15.22
N GLU A 20 46.29 11.81 15.91
CA GLU A 20 45.78 10.46 15.76
C GLU A 20 44.32 10.40 16.18
N LEU A 21 43.45 10.10 15.21
CA LEU A 21 42.02 9.92 15.45
C LEU A 21 41.84 8.81 16.49
N ALA A 22 41.19 9.13 17.62
CA ALA A 22 41.01 8.16 18.70
C ALA A 22 40.38 6.87 18.16
N PRO A 23 40.75 5.69 18.67
CA PRO A 23 40.36 4.40 18.11
C PRO A 23 38.84 4.20 18.00
N ILE A 24 38.07 4.86 18.87
CA ILE A 24 36.61 4.89 18.82
C ILE A 24 36.08 5.55 17.54
N PHE A 25 36.70 6.65 17.10
CA PHE A 25 36.30 7.35 15.88
C PHE A 25 36.69 6.57 14.62
N LYS A 26 37.84 5.86 14.63
CA LYS A 26 38.21 4.96 13.53
C LYS A 26 37.21 3.82 13.35
N LYS A 27 36.77 3.21 14.46
CA LYS A 27 35.72 2.17 14.45
C LYS A 27 34.36 2.72 14.01
N ALA A 28 33.96 3.88 14.55
CA ALA A 28 32.70 4.53 14.17
C ALA A 28 32.69 4.90 12.68
N TYR A 29 33.79 5.43 12.14
CA TYR A 29 33.94 5.71 10.71
C TYR A 29 33.85 4.44 9.87
N GLY A 30 34.52 3.36 10.27
CA GLY A 30 34.44 2.07 9.58
C GLY A 30 33.01 1.51 9.53
N LEU A 31 32.28 1.58 10.65
CA LEU A 31 30.87 1.18 10.70
C LEU A 31 30.00 2.07 9.81
N LEU A 32 30.18 3.39 9.87
CA LEU A 32 29.42 4.33 9.05
C LEU A 32 29.67 4.11 7.55
N ALA A 33 30.93 3.90 7.16
CA ALA A 33 31.31 3.60 5.78
C ALA A 33 30.70 2.27 5.31
N PHE A 34 30.70 1.24 6.16
CA PHE A 34 30.08 -0.04 5.86
C PHE A 34 28.55 0.08 5.68
N VAL A 35 27.86 0.75 6.60
CA VAL A 35 26.42 0.99 6.50
C VAL A 35 26.07 1.84 5.28
N GLY A 36 26.86 2.89 5.00
CA GLY A 36 26.69 3.73 3.82
C GLY A 36 26.87 2.94 2.52
N PHE A 37 27.88 2.05 2.47
CA PHE A 37 28.09 1.17 1.33
C PHE A 37 26.92 0.20 1.13
N LEU A 38 26.43 -0.44 2.19
CA LEU A 38 25.24 -1.30 2.13
C LEU A 38 23.99 -0.54 1.68
N TYR A 39 23.81 0.70 2.13
CA TYR A 39 22.72 1.55 1.70
C TYR A 39 22.78 1.84 0.20
N ILE A 40 23.96 2.22 -0.31
CA ILE A 40 24.16 2.47 -1.75
C ILE A 40 23.88 1.20 -2.55
N LEU A 41 24.38 0.04 -2.12
CA LEU A 41 24.07 -1.24 -2.77
C LEU A 41 22.57 -1.55 -2.76
N GLY A 42 21.89 -1.29 -1.64
CA GLY A 42 20.45 -1.45 -1.51
C GLY A 42 19.69 -0.56 -2.48
N VAL A 43 20.00 0.75 -2.54
CA VAL A 43 19.37 1.67 -3.49
C VAL A 43 19.70 1.29 -4.93
N PHE A 44 20.94 0.90 -5.23
CA PHE A 44 21.33 0.46 -6.56
C PHE A 44 20.57 -0.81 -6.98
N SER A 45 20.32 -1.74 -6.05
CA SER A 45 19.54 -2.95 -6.33
C SER A 45 18.10 -2.64 -6.77
N LEU A 46 17.53 -1.51 -6.33
CA LEU A 46 16.19 -1.05 -6.75
C LEU A 46 16.13 -0.59 -8.22
N THR A 47 17.26 -0.51 -8.92
CA THR A 47 17.28 -0.31 -10.39
C THR A 47 16.89 -1.58 -11.14
N TYR A 48 16.95 -2.76 -10.49
CA TYR A 48 16.53 -4.02 -11.08
C TYR A 48 15.03 -4.25 -10.86
N PRO A 49 14.19 -4.39 -11.91
CA PRO A 49 12.74 -4.43 -11.78
C PRO A 49 12.22 -5.51 -10.83
N SER A 50 12.84 -6.69 -10.76
CA SER A 50 12.39 -7.75 -9.86
C SER A 50 12.61 -7.42 -8.39
N VAL A 51 13.75 -6.82 -8.04
CA VAL A 51 14.06 -6.40 -6.66
C VAL A 51 13.18 -5.20 -6.30
N GLN A 52 13.06 -4.24 -7.21
CA GLN A 52 12.19 -3.09 -7.04
C GLN A 52 10.74 -3.52 -6.77
N ARG A 53 10.20 -4.48 -7.54
CA ARG A 53 8.82 -4.94 -7.37
C ARG A 53 8.60 -5.65 -6.04
N MET A 54 9.56 -6.46 -5.62
CA MET A 54 9.53 -7.13 -4.32
C MET A 54 9.57 -6.10 -3.17
N VAL A 55 10.47 -5.12 -3.21
CA VAL A 55 10.65 -4.14 -2.14
C VAL A 55 9.51 -3.12 -2.10
N LEU A 56 9.09 -2.59 -3.26
CA LEU A 56 8.08 -1.53 -3.31
C LEU A 56 6.65 -2.05 -3.25
N TYR A 57 6.35 -3.16 -3.93
CA TYR A 57 4.98 -3.67 -4.03
C TYR A 57 4.73 -4.89 -3.15
N VAL A 58 5.76 -5.45 -2.51
CA VAL A 58 5.64 -6.67 -1.70
C VAL A 58 4.96 -7.78 -2.50
N ASN A 59 5.21 -7.80 -3.81
CA ASN A 59 4.42 -8.55 -4.79
C ASN A 59 4.49 -10.08 -4.61
N GLN A 60 5.50 -10.58 -3.89
CA GLN A 60 5.65 -12.00 -3.58
C GLN A 60 4.87 -12.45 -2.35
N PHE A 61 4.39 -11.51 -1.54
CA PHE A 61 3.59 -11.84 -0.37
C PHE A 61 2.13 -11.47 -0.63
N ASN A 62 1.28 -12.48 -0.69
CA ASN A 62 -0.14 -12.30 -0.85
C ASN A 62 -0.85 -12.51 0.50
N PRO A 63 -1.33 -11.45 1.17
CA PRO A 63 -2.01 -11.62 2.45
C PRO A 63 -3.34 -12.39 2.34
N THR A 64 -3.86 -12.63 1.12
CA THR A 64 -5.07 -13.43 0.94
C THR A 64 -4.90 -14.89 1.37
N TYR A 65 -3.67 -15.38 1.59
CA TYR A 65 -3.45 -16.69 2.21
C TYR A 65 -4.00 -16.78 3.63
N PHE A 66 -4.19 -15.64 4.31
CA PHE A 66 -4.69 -15.58 5.69
C PHE A 66 -5.99 -14.81 5.83
N GLN A 67 -6.40 -14.07 4.78
CA GLN A 67 -7.58 -13.20 4.77
C GLN A 67 -8.37 -13.42 3.49
N ASP A 68 -9.52 -14.07 3.58
CA ASP A 68 -10.37 -14.26 2.40
C ASP A 68 -11.07 -12.93 2.04
N VAL A 69 -10.62 -12.31 0.94
CA VAL A 69 -11.21 -11.06 0.42
C VAL A 69 -12.62 -11.23 -0.12
N ASN A 70 -13.11 -12.46 -0.27
CA ASN A 70 -14.51 -12.71 -0.64
C ASN A 70 -15.43 -12.65 0.59
N ASP A 71 -14.89 -12.85 1.79
CA ASP A 71 -15.63 -12.68 3.04
C ASP A 71 -15.61 -11.20 3.45
N ALA A 72 -16.53 -10.42 2.87
CA ALA A 72 -16.67 -9.01 3.16
C ALA A 72 -17.04 -8.73 4.64
N GLU A 73 -17.66 -9.69 5.32
CA GLU A 73 -18.07 -9.55 6.73
C GLU A 73 -16.85 -9.49 7.64
N TYR A 74 -15.79 -10.25 7.32
CA TYR A 74 -14.50 -10.19 7.99
C TYR A 74 -13.90 -8.77 8.03
N PHE A 75 -14.20 -7.95 7.01
CA PHE A 75 -13.69 -6.57 6.89
C PHE A 75 -14.66 -5.50 7.41
N GLY A 76 -15.77 -5.90 8.06
CA GLY A 76 -16.72 -4.99 8.69
C GLY A 76 -17.82 -4.47 7.74
N PHE A 77 -18.05 -5.13 6.62
CA PHE A 77 -19.20 -4.87 5.75
C PHE A 77 -20.35 -5.82 6.05
N LEU A 78 -21.56 -5.46 5.62
CA LEU A 78 -22.71 -6.36 5.71
C LEU A 78 -22.62 -7.46 4.64
N LYS A 79 -23.21 -8.62 4.91
CA LYS A 79 -23.31 -9.71 3.95
C LYS A 79 -23.92 -9.23 2.63
N SER A 80 -23.26 -9.52 1.52
CA SER A 80 -23.65 -9.11 0.15
C SER A 80 -23.65 -7.60 -0.12
N GLN A 81 -23.25 -6.76 0.84
CA GLN A 81 -23.06 -5.32 0.60
C GLN A 81 -21.93 -5.06 -0.40
N ILE A 82 -20.94 -5.94 -0.39
CA ILE A 82 -19.88 -5.97 -1.37
C ILE A 82 -20.21 -7.04 -2.41
N GLN A 83 -20.13 -6.64 -3.67
CA GLN A 83 -20.24 -7.51 -4.84
C GLN A 83 -18.87 -7.53 -5.53
N PRO A 84 -18.02 -8.53 -5.25
CA PRO A 84 -16.74 -8.64 -5.92
C PRO A 84 -16.91 -8.96 -7.41
N PHE A 85 -15.92 -8.59 -8.21
CA PHE A 85 -15.87 -8.92 -9.64
C PHE A 85 -14.43 -8.81 -10.14
N ASN A 86 -14.18 -9.43 -11.29
CA ASN A 86 -12.87 -9.40 -11.93
C ASN A 86 -12.90 -8.52 -13.18
N ILE A 87 -11.82 -7.80 -13.43
CA ILE A 87 -11.58 -7.06 -14.67
C ILE A 87 -10.38 -7.68 -15.37
N ARG A 88 -10.50 -7.97 -16.66
CA ARG A 88 -9.36 -8.32 -17.50
C ARG A 88 -8.80 -7.08 -18.16
N THR A 89 -7.49 -6.89 -18.03
CA THR A 89 -6.77 -5.81 -18.70
C THR A 89 -6.30 -6.25 -20.10
N PRO A 90 -5.97 -5.30 -21.00
CA PRO A 90 -5.49 -5.62 -22.34
C PRO A 90 -4.20 -6.47 -22.39
N ASP A 91 -3.39 -6.41 -21.34
CA ASP A 91 -2.19 -7.24 -21.12
C ASP A 91 -2.49 -8.61 -20.49
N ASN A 92 -3.76 -8.99 -20.41
CA ASN A 92 -4.25 -10.30 -19.94
C ASN A 92 -4.04 -10.56 -18.44
N GLU A 93 -3.84 -9.52 -17.64
CA GLU A 93 -3.91 -9.60 -16.18
C GLU A 93 -5.35 -9.56 -15.69
N THR A 94 -5.61 -10.19 -14.54
CA THR A 94 -6.93 -10.22 -13.90
C THR A 94 -6.88 -9.43 -12.60
N LEU A 95 -7.63 -8.34 -12.54
CA LEU A 95 -7.72 -7.46 -11.39
C LEU A 95 -8.97 -7.79 -10.58
N TYR A 96 -8.83 -7.92 -9.27
CA TYR A 96 -9.94 -8.24 -8.38
C TYR A 96 -10.47 -6.96 -7.72
N ALA A 97 -11.77 -6.73 -7.85
CA ALA A 97 -12.42 -5.51 -7.41
C ALA A 97 -13.60 -5.77 -6.49
N TRP A 98 -13.86 -4.80 -5.59
CA TRP A 98 -15.04 -4.77 -4.74
C TRP A 98 -16.00 -3.66 -5.14
N HIS A 99 -17.19 -4.00 -5.64
CA HIS A 99 -18.28 -3.04 -5.76
C HIS A 99 -18.98 -2.88 -4.40
N ILE A 100 -18.73 -1.77 -3.71
CA ILE A 100 -19.26 -1.53 -2.35
C ILE A 100 -20.56 -0.73 -2.42
N VAL A 101 -21.68 -1.32 -2.02
CA VAL A 101 -22.97 -0.63 -2.05
C VAL A 101 -23.11 0.29 -0.82
N PRO A 102 -23.53 1.57 -0.98
CA PRO A 102 -23.80 2.47 0.14
C PRO A 102 -24.82 1.85 1.12
N PRO A 103 -24.65 2.02 2.44
CA PRO A 103 -25.51 1.38 3.44
C PRO A 103 -27.00 1.66 3.25
N ARG A 104 -27.37 2.87 2.84
CA ARG A 104 -28.77 3.24 2.59
C ARG A 104 -29.36 2.50 1.39
N LEU A 105 -28.64 2.50 0.27
CA LEU A 105 -29.06 1.81 -0.96
C LEU A 105 -29.13 0.29 -0.75
N PHE A 106 -28.19 -0.25 0.03
CA PHE A 106 -28.21 -1.65 0.45
C PHE A 106 -29.47 -1.94 1.27
N LYS A 107 -29.75 -1.12 2.30
CA LYS A 107 -30.93 -1.28 3.15
C LYS A 107 -32.24 -1.23 2.36
N ASP A 108 -32.35 -0.32 1.40
CA ASP A 108 -33.55 -0.17 0.58
C ASP A 108 -33.77 -1.38 -0.37
N ASN A 109 -32.74 -2.18 -0.64
CA ASN A 109 -32.77 -3.35 -1.54
C ASN A 109 -32.31 -4.65 -0.87
N GLU A 110 -32.33 -4.71 0.47
CA GLU A 110 -31.68 -5.75 1.27
C GLU A 110 -32.16 -7.16 0.89
N ALA A 111 -33.48 -7.34 0.72
CA ALA A 111 -34.06 -8.62 0.34
C ALA A 111 -33.49 -9.16 -0.98
N ALA A 112 -33.24 -8.29 -1.97
CA ALA A 112 -32.67 -8.69 -3.26
C ALA A 112 -31.20 -9.11 -3.11
N PHE A 113 -30.42 -8.39 -2.31
CA PHE A 113 -29.02 -8.70 -2.03
C PHE A 113 -28.85 -9.99 -1.21
N LEU A 114 -29.74 -10.25 -0.26
CA LEU A 114 -29.70 -11.47 0.55
C LEU A 114 -30.17 -12.69 -0.24
N ALA A 115 -31.16 -12.54 -1.13
CA ALA A 115 -31.60 -13.60 -2.03
C ALA A 115 -30.52 -14.01 -3.04
N ASN A 116 -29.67 -13.07 -3.46
CA ASN A 116 -28.56 -13.29 -4.39
C ASN A 116 -27.23 -13.04 -3.68
N ALA A 117 -27.00 -13.79 -2.60
CA ALA A 117 -25.85 -13.56 -1.76
C ALA A 117 -24.54 -13.78 -2.54
N SER A 118 -23.65 -12.79 -2.47
CA SER A 118 -22.35 -12.85 -3.12
C SER A 118 -21.40 -13.74 -2.31
N SER A 119 -20.77 -14.72 -2.96
CA SER A 119 -19.75 -15.59 -2.37
C SER A 119 -18.36 -15.42 -3.02
N GLY A 120 -18.21 -14.48 -3.96
CA GLY A 120 -16.97 -14.25 -4.69
C GLY A 120 -17.19 -13.35 -5.91
N PRO A 121 -16.21 -13.29 -6.84
CA PRO A 121 -16.34 -12.51 -8.06
C PRO A 121 -17.52 -12.95 -8.91
N ALA A 122 -18.38 -12.00 -9.28
CA ALA A 122 -19.39 -12.25 -10.29
C ALA A 122 -18.73 -12.61 -11.64
N GLU A 123 -19.30 -13.60 -12.35
CA GLU A 123 -18.87 -13.94 -13.71
C GLU A 123 -19.08 -12.77 -14.68
N ASP A 124 -20.17 -12.03 -14.49
CA ASP A 124 -20.53 -10.86 -15.26
C ASP A 124 -21.02 -9.75 -14.31
N VAL A 125 -20.16 -8.74 -14.10
CA VAL A 125 -20.46 -7.62 -13.22
C VAL A 125 -21.72 -6.87 -13.65
N THR A 126 -22.04 -6.85 -14.95
CA THR A 126 -23.17 -6.09 -15.49
C THR A 126 -24.53 -6.66 -15.07
N LYS A 127 -24.54 -7.93 -14.66
CA LYS A 127 -25.74 -8.62 -14.18
C LYS A 127 -25.95 -8.50 -12.67
N THR A 128 -24.97 -7.97 -11.95
CA THR A 128 -25.07 -7.81 -10.49
C THR A 128 -26.11 -6.76 -10.11
N ILE A 129 -26.76 -6.95 -8.95
CA ILE A 129 -27.73 -5.98 -8.42
C ILE A 129 -27.08 -4.62 -8.22
N ALA A 130 -25.86 -4.59 -7.68
CA ALA A 130 -25.11 -3.35 -7.46
C ALA A 130 -24.87 -2.59 -8.77
N PHE A 131 -24.47 -3.27 -9.85
CA PHE A 131 -24.29 -2.65 -11.16
C PHE A 131 -25.62 -2.16 -11.75
N ASN A 132 -26.68 -2.94 -11.65
CA ASN A 132 -27.99 -2.53 -12.15
C ASN A 132 -28.52 -1.28 -11.44
N LEU A 133 -28.37 -1.20 -10.11
CA LEU A 133 -28.75 -0.01 -9.34
C LEU A 133 -27.92 1.21 -9.72
N LEU A 134 -26.62 1.02 -10.02
CA LEU A 134 -25.76 2.08 -10.55
C LEU A 134 -26.22 2.55 -11.94
N ALA A 135 -26.48 1.62 -12.86
CA ALA A 135 -26.79 1.91 -14.25
C ALA A 135 -28.18 2.54 -14.44
N GLN A 136 -29.13 2.25 -13.55
CA GLN A 136 -30.50 2.77 -13.61
C GLN A 136 -30.65 4.20 -13.10
N ASP A 137 -29.72 4.69 -12.28
CA ASP A 137 -29.77 6.06 -11.75
C ASP A 137 -28.94 7.01 -12.63
N PRO A 138 -29.58 7.90 -13.42
CA PRO A 138 -28.86 8.85 -14.27
C PRO A 138 -28.06 9.90 -13.49
N ASN A 139 -28.32 10.04 -12.18
CA ASN A 139 -27.59 10.94 -11.29
C ASN A 139 -26.50 10.21 -10.48
N ALA A 140 -26.30 8.91 -10.73
CA ALA A 140 -25.29 8.12 -10.05
C ALA A 140 -23.89 8.72 -10.21
N ARG A 141 -23.10 8.62 -9.14
CA ARG A 141 -21.69 9.05 -9.12
C ARG A 141 -20.83 7.86 -8.71
N VAL A 142 -19.91 7.50 -9.59
CA VAL A 142 -18.92 6.44 -9.33
C VAL A 142 -17.70 7.04 -8.65
N VAL A 143 -17.24 6.40 -7.57
CA VAL A 143 -16.02 6.80 -6.86
C VAL A 143 -14.99 5.68 -6.94
N LEU A 144 -14.02 5.85 -7.84
CA LEU A 144 -12.90 4.94 -8.00
C LEU A 144 -11.88 5.15 -6.88
N ASN A 145 -11.47 4.08 -6.18
CA ASN A 145 -10.40 4.13 -5.19
C ASN A 145 -9.38 3.03 -5.49
N LEU A 146 -8.20 3.45 -5.94
CA LEU A 146 -7.08 2.56 -6.17
C LEU A 146 -6.20 2.57 -4.93
N HIS A 147 -6.01 1.40 -4.30
CA HIS A 147 -5.10 1.33 -3.16
C HIS A 147 -3.64 1.52 -3.60
N GLY A 148 -2.82 2.01 -2.69
CA GLY A 148 -1.38 2.14 -2.92
C GLY A 148 -0.65 0.80 -2.86
N ASN A 149 0.67 0.85 -2.81
CA ASN A 149 1.50 -0.35 -2.85
C ASN A 149 1.23 -1.31 -1.66
N ALA A 150 1.55 -2.58 -1.90
CA ALA A 150 1.53 -3.68 -0.96
C ALA A 150 0.14 -4.10 -0.44
N ALA A 151 0.06 -5.39 -0.10
CA ALA A 151 -1.12 -6.05 0.45
C ALA A 151 -2.32 -6.03 -0.52
N HIS A 152 -3.55 -6.01 0.00
CA HIS A 152 -4.77 -5.97 -0.80
C HIS A 152 -5.74 -4.92 -0.29
N LEU A 153 -6.82 -4.72 -1.03
CA LEU A 153 -7.89 -3.79 -0.74
C LEU A 153 -8.49 -3.87 0.67
N GLY A 154 -8.44 -5.03 1.32
CA GLY A 154 -8.98 -5.28 2.66
C GLY A 154 -7.99 -4.99 3.79
N SER A 155 -6.75 -4.60 3.48
CA SER A 155 -5.68 -4.51 4.49
C SER A 155 -5.75 -3.23 5.34
N GLY A 156 -5.50 -3.37 6.64
CA GLY A 156 -5.38 -2.24 7.57
C GLY A 156 -6.68 -1.41 7.69
N TYR A 157 -6.56 -0.09 7.64
CA TYR A 157 -7.69 0.84 7.78
C TYR A 157 -8.47 1.07 6.46
N ARG A 158 -8.09 0.37 5.37
CA ARG A 158 -8.66 0.57 4.03
C ARG A 158 -10.18 0.33 3.98
N PRO A 159 -10.74 -0.78 4.51
CA PRO A 159 -12.20 -0.99 4.60
C PRO A 159 -12.97 0.17 5.26
N GLN A 160 -12.44 0.71 6.35
CA GLN A 160 -13.07 1.79 7.12
C GLN A 160 -13.11 3.09 6.30
N MET A 161 -12.05 3.38 5.55
CA MET A 161 -12.03 4.51 4.61
C MET A 161 -13.05 4.35 3.48
N TYR A 162 -13.27 3.11 3.03
CA TYR A 162 -14.28 2.84 2.02
C TYR A 162 -15.69 3.06 2.55
N ALA A 163 -15.99 2.51 3.73
CA ALA A 163 -17.27 2.70 4.41
C ALA A 163 -17.55 4.18 4.70
N ALA A 164 -16.56 4.92 5.21
CA ALA A 164 -16.67 6.35 5.46
C ALA A 164 -16.98 7.13 4.18
N SER A 165 -16.28 6.82 3.09
CA SER A 165 -16.52 7.48 1.79
C SER A 165 -17.94 7.21 1.25
N CYS A 166 -18.41 5.96 1.34
CA CYS A 166 -19.74 5.58 0.86
C CYS A 166 -20.86 6.19 1.72
N SER A 167 -20.56 6.55 2.97
CA SER A 167 -21.52 7.16 3.89
C SER A 167 -21.80 8.64 3.57
N ILE A 168 -20.91 9.31 2.85
CA ILE A 168 -21.06 10.73 2.47
C ILE A 168 -22.14 10.92 1.39
N TYR A 169 -22.43 9.87 0.60
CA TYR A 169 -23.39 9.92 -0.52
C TYR A 169 -24.57 8.96 -0.29
N PRO A 170 -25.53 9.33 0.57
CA PRO A 170 -26.58 8.41 1.05
C PRO A 170 -27.65 8.05 0.02
N LYS A 171 -27.68 8.70 -1.16
CA LYS A 171 -28.70 8.47 -2.19
C LYS A 171 -28.16 8.02 -3.54
N THR A 172 -26.84 7.98 -3.70
CA THR A 172 -26.19 7.69 -4.99
C THR A 172 -25.38 6.39 -4.87
N PRO A 173 -25.56 5.40 -5.76
CA PRO A 173 -24.78 4.16 -5.74
C PRO A 173 -23.29 4.47 -5.88
N CYS A 174 -22.49 4.16 -4.85
CA CYS A 174 -21.04 4.35 -4.87
C CYS A 174 -20.37 3.09 -5.43
N ALA A 175 -20.28 2.93 -6.75
CA ALA A 175 -19.41 1.88 -7.27
C ALA A 175 -17.95 2.23 -6.95
N ARG A 176 -17.31 1.38 -6.15
CA ARG A 176 -15.87 1.40 -5.91
C ARG A 176 -15.26 0.22 -6.66
N TYR A 177 -14.05 0.39 -7.16
CA TYR A 177 -13.28 -0.68 -7.76
C TYR A 177 -12.01 -0.72 -6.92
N SER A 178 -11.59 -1.90 -6.48
CA SER A 178 -10.20 -2.08 -6.13
C SER A 178 -9.53 -2.80 -7.28
N ILE A 179 -8.26 -2.50 -7.50
CA ILE A 179 -7.36 -3.44 -8.16
C ILE A 179 -6.74 -4.30 -7.06
#